data_AF-A0A3B1DI05-F1
#
_entry.id   AF-A0A3B1DI05-F1
#
_cell.length_a   1.000
_cell.length_b   1.000
_cell.length_c   1.000
_cell.angle_alpha   90.00
_cell.angle_beta   90.00
_cell.angle_gamma   90.00
#
_symmetry.space_group_name_H-M   'P 1'
#
loop_
_entity.id
_entity.type
_entity.pdbx_description
1 polymer ?
#
loop_
_entity_poly.entity_id
_entity_poly.type
_entity_poly.pdbx_seq_one_letter_code
_entity_poly.pdbx_strand_id
1 'polypeptide(L)'
;MKPELITLMTSLSMIIGLIGGLIGIIGGCLGIWTSVSINRKENKMWQIYFSLLPDLKEGKTWDPESPEEIKFAEQMAEKSILKRSPISGYQKPEAPEVI
;
A
#
# COMPACT_ATOMS: atom_id res chain seq x y z
N MET A 1 9.18 28.35 48.22
CA MET A 1 8.94 26.99 47.67
C MET A 1 9.88 26.02 48.37
N LYS A 2 9.40 24.86 48.82
CA LYS A 2 10.24 23.85 49.48
C LYS A 2 11.11 23.15 48.42
N PRO A 3 12.43 23.04 48.60
CA PRO A 3 13.35 22.47 47.60
C PRO A 3 13.01 21.03 47.23
N GLU A 4 12.43 20.26 48.15
CA GLU A 4 11.97 18.89 47.93
C GLU A 4 10.88 18.79 46.84
N LEU A 5 10.02 19.81 46.72
CA LEU A 5 8.94 19.81 45.73
C LEU A 5 9.48 20.00 44.31
N ILE A 6 10.54 20.80 44.15
CA ILE A 6 11.18 21.05 42.86
C ILE A 6 11.85 19.78 42.36
N THR A 7 12.62 19.09 43.21
CA THR A 7 13.28 17.82 42.87
C THR A 7 12.28 16.75 42.43
N LEU A 8 11.14 16.66 43.12
CA LEU A 8 10.09 15.70 42.79
C LEU A 8 9.41 16.02 41.45
N MET A 9 9.12 17.30 41.17
CA MET A 9 8.58 17.73 39.87
C MET A 9 9.57 17.50 38.71
N THR A 10 10.86 17.77 38.91
CA THR A 10 11.90 17.51 37.91
C THR A 10 12.03 16.02 37.61
N SER A 11 11.99 15.17 38.64
CA SER A 11 12.06 13.72 38.49
C SER A 11 10.86 13.16 37.72
N LEU A 12 9.65 13.67 38.00
CA LEU A 12 8.44 13.28 37.29
C LEU A 12 8.51 13.67 35.80
N SER A 13 9.00 14.88 35.51
CA SER A 13 9.15 15.37 34.13
C SER A 13 10.14 14.55 33.30
N MET A 14 11.22 14.07 33.91
CA MET A 14 12.18 13.18 33.24
C MET A 14 11.55 11.84 32.89
N ILE A 15 10.74 11.25 33.79
CA ILE A 15 10.05 9.98 33.54
C ILE A 15 9.05 10.13 32.38
N ILE A 16 8.24 11.20 32.39
CA ILE A 16 7.29 11.47 31.31
C ILE A 16 8.02 11.71 29.98
N GLY A 17 9.13 12.44 30.00
CA GLY A 17 9.97 12.67 28.82
C GLY A 17 10.55 11.39 28.23
N LEU A 18 11.02 10.47 29.08
CA LEU A 18 11.54 9.16 28.65
C LEU A 18 10.44 8.28 28.04
N ILE A 19 9.26 8.23 28.66
CA ILE A 19 8.11 7.47 28.13
C ILE A 19 7.64 8.07 26.80
N GLY A 20 7.50 9.39 26.72
CA GLY A 20 7.12 10.07 25.49
C GLY A 20 8.13 9.86 24.35
N GLY A 21 9.42 9.92 24.66
CA GLY A 21 10.50 9.64 23.71
C GLY A 21 10.45 8.21 23.16
N LEU A 22 10.22 7.22 24.03
CA LEU A 22 10.09 5.81 23.61
C LEU A 22 8.88 5.58 22.71
N ILE A 23 7.72 6.16 23.05
CA ILE A 23 6.51 6.05 22.22
C ILE A 23 6.73 6.68 20.84
N GLY A 24 7.41 7.84 20.78
CA GLY A 24 7.77 8.49 19.53
C GLY A 24 8.66 7.64 18.63
N ILE A 25 9.67 6.98 19.20
CA ILE A 25 10.57 6.08 18.46
C ILE A 25 9.81 4.87 17.92
N ILE A 26 8.96 4.22 18.74
CA ILE A 26 8.16 3.07 18.31
C ILE A 26 7.19 3.46 17.19
N GLY A 27 6.49 4.60 17.33
CA GLY A 27 5.58 5.11 16.31
C GLY A 27 6.30 5.45 15.00
N GLY A 28 7.47 6.08 15.08
CA GLY A 28 8.31 6.39 13.92
C GLY A 28 8.79 5.12 13.20
N CYS A 29 9.29 4.13 13.94
CA CYS A 29 9.71 2.85 13.37
C CYS A 29 8.57 2.10 12.67
N LEU A 30 7.39 2.04 13.30
CA LEU A 30 6.20 1.41 12.70
C LEU A 30 5.73 2.14 11.44
N GLY A 31 5.74 3.47 11.43
CA GLY A 31 5.39 4.27 10.25
C GLY A 31 6.34 4.06 9.07
N ILE A 32 7.64 3.96 9.34
CA ILE A 32 8.64 3.63 8.30
C ILE A 32 8.41 2.22 7.78
N TRP A 33 8.14 1.25 8.66
CA TRP A 33 7.94 -0.14 8.26
C TRP A 33 6.67 -0.34 7.42
N THR A 34 5.57 0.32 7.79
CA THR A 34 4.34 0.30 6.99
C THR A 34 4.54 0.98 5.64
N SER A 35 5.23 2.13 5.60
CA SER A 35 5.55 2.81 4.34
C SER A 35 6.41 1.94 3.41
N VAL A 36 7.46 1.29 3.92
CA VAL A 36 8.30 0.37 3.13
C VAL A 36 7.51 -0.84 2.65
N SER A 37 6.64 -1.40 3.49
CA SER A 37 5.78 -2.54 3.12
C SER A 37 4.78 -2.19 2.03
N ILE A 38 4.14 -1.01 2.12
CA ILE A 38 3.21 -0.50 1.11
C ILE A 38 3.93 -0.27 -0.21
N ASN A 39 5.07 0.43 -0.20
CA ASN A 39 5.87 0.68 -1.40
C ASN A 39 6.34 -0.62 -2.08
N ARG A 40 6.72 -1.65 -1.29
CA ARG A 40 7.08 -2.96 -1.85
C ARG A 40 5.90 -3.66 -2.51
N LYS A 41 4.71 -3.60 -1.90
CA LYS A 41 3.49 -4.18 -2.49
C LYS A 41 3.13 -3.45 -3.78
N GLU A 42 3.08 -2.12 -3.78
CA GLU A 42 2.80 -1.32 -4.98
C GLU A 42 3.78 -1.61 -6.12
N ASN A 43 5.09 -1.69 -5.83
CA ASN A 43 6.09 -2.04 -6.84
C ASN A 43 5.88 -3.44 -7.45
N LYS A 44 5.52 -4.45 -6.65
CA LYS A 44 5.21 -5.79 -7.17
C LYS A 44 4.02 -5.76 -8.11
N MET A 45 2.96 -5.04 -7.74
CA MET A 45 1.76 -4.92 -8.56
C MET A 45 2.03 -4.19 -9.88
N TRP A 46 2.85 -3.14 -9.84
CA TRP A 46 3.33 -2.46 -11.05
C TRP A 46 4.15 -3.39 -11.95
N GLN A 47 5.04 -4.20 -11.37
CA GLN A 47 5.83 -5.17 -12.14
C GLN A 47 4.93 -6.20 -12.84
N ILE A 48 3.92 -6.74 -12.16
CA ILE A 48 2.94 -7.66 -12.75
C ILE A 48 2.23 -6.99 -13.93
N TYR A 49 1.78 -5.74 -13.77
CA TYR A 49 1.16 -5.00 -14.87
C TYR A 49 2.10 -4.81 -16.07
N PHE A 50 3.37 -4.45 -15.83
CA PHE A 50 4.37 -4.31 -16.89
C PHE A 50 4.71 -5.63 -17.59
N SER A 51 4.70 -6.76 -16.87
CA SER A 51 4.90 -8.06 -17.51
C SER A 51 3.72 -8.49 -18.38
N LEU A 52 2.50 -8.06 -18.05
CA LEU A 52 1.28 -8.42 -18.78
C LEU A 52 0.97 -7.49 -19.95
N LEU A 53 1.50 -6.28 -19.92
CA LEU A 53 1.29 -5.23 -20.93
C LEU A 53 1.48 -5.70 -22.39
N PRO A 54 2.49 -6.52 -22.74
CA PRO A 54 2.64 -7.08 -24.09
C PRO A 54 1.47 -7.97 -24.49
N ASP A 55 1.09 -8.93 -23.65
CA ASP A 55 -0.02 -9.86 -23.92
C ASP A 55 -1.36 -9.13 -24.01
N LEU A 56 -1.60 -8.16 -23.13
CA LEU A 56 -2.79 -7.32 -23.16
C LEU A 56 -2.87 -6.43 -24.41
N LYS A 57 -1.73 -6.02 -24.98
CA LYS A 57 -1.68 -5.29 -26.26
C LYS A 57 -2.02 -6.17 -27.45
N GLU A 58 -1.71 -7.46 -27.38
CA GLU A 58 -2.10 -8.46 -28.37
C GLU A 58 -3.57 -8.90 -28.23
N GLY A 59 -4.32 -8.32 -27.29
CA GLY A 59 -5.72 -8.65 -27.03
C GLY A 59 -5.90 -9.97 -26.28
N LYS A 60 -4.83 -10.51 -25.69
CA LYS A 60 -4.93 -11.74 -24.90
C LYS A 60 -5.64 -11.48 -23.57
N THR A 61 -6.32 -12.52 -23.10
CA THR A 61 -6.90 -12.57 -21.77
C THR A 61 -5.83 -12.92 -20.75
N TRP A 62 -5.73 -12.13 -19.69
CA TRP A 62 -4.97 -12.49 -18.50
C TRP A 62 -5.90 -13.12 -17.46
N ASP A 63 -5.56 -14.31 -16.97
CA ASP A 63 -6.29 -14.96 -15.87
C ASP A 63 -5.44 -14.92 -14.59
N PRO A 64 -5.82 -14.12 -13.58
CA PRO A 64 -5.07 -13.99 -12.34
C PRO A 64 -5.13 -15.28 -11.51
N GLU A 65 -3.98 -15.81 -11.10
CA GLU A 65 -3.88 -17.11 -10.42
C GLU A 65 -3.98 -17.00 -8.89
N SER A 66 -3.65 -15.82 -8.35
CA SER A 66 -3.61 -15.59 -6.90
C SER A 66 -4.74 -14.64 -6.44
N PRO A 67 -5.22 -14.76 -5.18
CA PRO A 67 -6.20 -13.82 -4.62
C PRO A 67 -5.74 -12.35 -4.67
N GLU A 68 -4.43 -12.12 -4.59
CA GLU A 68 -3.81 -10.80 -4.65
C GLU A 68 -3.88 -10.22 -6.07
N GLU A 69 -3.59 -11.05 -7.07
CA GLU A 69 -3.75 -10.69 -8.48
C GLU A 69 -5.21 -10.47 -8.87
N ILE A 70 -6.14 -11.30 -8.36
CA ILE A 70 -7.58 -11.11 -8.58
C ILE A 70 -7.99 -9.73 -8.05
N LYS A 71 -7.64 -9.40 -6.80
CA LYS A 71 -7.97 -8.10 -6.20
C LYS A 71 -7.38 -6.93 -6.99
N PHE A 72 -6.19 -7.11 -7.55
CA PHE A 72 -5.56 -6.08 -8.39
C PHE A 72 -6.20 -5.92 -9.75
N ALA A 73 -6.54 -7.04 -10.40
CA ALA A 73 -7.25 -7.04 -11.65
C ALA A 73 -8.61 -6.34 -11.50
N GLU A 74 -9.29 -6.55 -10.37
CA GLU A 74 -10.50 -5.82 -10.00
C GLU A 74 -10.27 -4.32 -9.83
N GLN A 75 -9.24 -3.91 -9.09
CA GLN A 75 -8.88 -2.49 -8.95
C GLN A 75 -8.55 -1.82 -10.30
N MET A 76 -7.90 -2.56 -11.20
CA MET A 76 -7.60 -2.10 -12.55
C MET A 76 -8.85 -2.03 -13.43
N ALA A 77 -9.81 -2.94 -13.23
CA ALA A 77 -11.10 -2.93 -13.90
C ALA A 77 -11.98 -1.75 -13.44
N GLU A 78 -12.01 -1.46 -12.14
CA GLU A 78 -12.69 -0.28 -11.58
C GLU A 78 -12.15 1.04 -12.18
N LYS A 79 -10.84 1.09 -12.46
CA LYS A 79 -10.18 2.24 -13.10
C LYS A 79 -10.30 2.26 -14.62
N SER A 80 -11.06 1.34 -15.23
CA SER A 80 -11.19 1.20 -16.68
C SER A 80 -9.85 0.99 -17.40
N ILE A 81 -8.84 0.43 -16.71
CA ILE A 81 -7.54 0.05 -17.30
C ILE A 81 -7.64 -1.36 -17.89
N LEU A 82 -8.41 -2.24 -17.23
CA LEU A 82 -8.77 -3.57 -17.70
C LEU A 82 -10.30 -3.68 -17.82
N LYS A 83 -10.76 -4.66 -18.58
CA LYS A 83 -12.17 -5.04 -18.72
C LYS A 83 -12.28 -6.51 -18.36
N ARG A 84 -13.29 -6.88 -17.56
CA ARG A 84 -13.59 -8.30 -17.30
C ARG A 84 -14.04 -8.96 -18.61
N SER A 85 -13.39 -10.08 -18.94
CA SER A 85 -13.73 -10.87 -20.12
C SER A 85 -14.93 -11.79 -19.83
N PRO A 86 -15.80 -12.07 -20.83
CA PRO A 86 -16.91 -13.01 -20.66
C PRO A 86 -16.46 -14.46 -20.41
N ILE A 87 -15.23 -14.80 -20.81
CA ILE A 87 -14.73 -16.19 -20.89
C ILE A 87 -13.86 -16.55 -19.67
N SER A 88 -13.90 -15.73 -18.60
CA SER A 88 -12.94 -15.66 -17.47
C SER A 88 -11.75 -14.74 -17.75
N GLY A 89 -11.17 -14.17 -16.68
CA GLY A 89 -10.03 -13.27 -16.76
C GLY A 89 -10.33 -11.83 -17.17
N TYR A 90 -9.27 -11.10 -17.51
CA TYR A 90 -9.24 -9.67 -17.77
C TYR A 90 -8.53 -9.37 -19.08
N GLN A 91 -9.06 -8.42 -19.84
CA GLN A 91 -8.48 -7.97 -21.11
C GLN A 91 -8.30 -6.46 -21.10
N LYS A 92 -7.54 -5.94 -22.07
CA LYS A 92 -7.52 -4.51 -22.32
C LYS A 92 -8.92 -4.06 -22.78
N PRO A 93 -9.44 -2.94 -22.26
CA PRO A 93 -10.67 -2.37 -22.79
C PRO A 93 -10.46 -2.02 -24.27
N GLU A 94 -11.41 -2.45 -25.11
CA GLU A 94 -11.51 -1.99 -26.49
C GLU A 94 -11.65 -0.47 -26.46
N ALA A 95 -10.91 0.22 -27.33
CA ALA A 95 -11.11 1.66 -27.50
C ALA A 95 -12.58 1.87 -27.88
N PRO A 96 -13.27 2.89 -27.32
CA PRO A 96 -14.61 3.19 -27.77
C PRO A 96 -14.57 3.47 -29.26
N GLU A 97 -15.30 2.68 -30.04
CA GLU A 97 -15.56 2.99 -31.43
C GLU A 97 -16.25 4.35 -31.46
N VAL A 98 -15.55 5.36 -31.96
CA VAL A 98 -16.14 6.68 -32.19
C VAL A 98 -17.07 6.51 -33.39
N ILE A 99 -18.37 6.37 -33.10
CA ILE A 99 -19.46 6.34 -34.09
C ILE A 99 -19.69 7.76 -34.62
#